data_AF-A0A1L0E0E2-F1
#
_entry.id   AF-A0A1L0E0E2-F1
#
_cell.length_a   1.000
_cell.length_b   1.000
_cell.length_c   1.000
_cell.angle_alpha   90.00
_cell.angle_beta   90.00
_cell.angle_gamma   90.00
#
_symmetry.space_group_name_H-M   'P 1'
#
loop_
_entity.id
_entity.type
_entity.pdbx_description
1 polymer ?
#
loop_
_entity_poly.entity_id
_entity_poly.type
_entity_poly.pdbx_seq_one_letter_code
_entity_poly.pdbx_strand_id
1 'polypeptide(L)'
;MSYAIYAMSWLLAVFIHINTLKRTALYNTKEAIIDEIYSLIKEYKEDVETLIRETTFSHKFARIENKIKEFNSLVDTEIVSVKSEPISAIFTFDVESSQTDLTNRCYDAVEHIDTCFHEKVQSKYAIFYINRYTLAGVFCSALSMYALIEIVLWVIQ
;
A
#
# COMPACT_ATOMS: atom_id res chain seq x y z
N MET A 1 16.40 8.43 -36.86
CA MET A 1 15.95 7.12 -36.30
C MET A 1 16.53 6.77 -34.93
N SER A 2 17.70 7.30 -34.51
CA SER A 2 18.36 6.88 -33.26
C SER A 2 17.72 7.43 -31.96
N TYR A 3 17.37 8.72 -31.93
CA TYR A 3 16.89 9.39 -30.71
C TYR A 3 15.55 8.88 -30.16
N ALA A 4 14.63 8.46 -31.03
CA ALA A 4 13.33 7.93 -30.62
C ALA A 4 13.46 6.59 -29.86
N ILE A 5 14.42 5.74 -30.26
CA ILE A 5 14.69 4.48 -29.58
C ILE A 5 15.26 4.74 -28.18
N TYR A 6 16.22 5.66 -28.07
CA TYR A 6 16.77 6.05 -26.76
C TYR A 6 15.72 6.67 -25.84
N ALA A 7 14.85 7.53 -26.36
CA ALA A 7 13.75 8.10 -25.59
C ALA A 7 12.79 7.01 -25.11
N MET A 8 12.42 6.05 -25.98
CA MET A 8 11.54 4.95 -25.62
C MET A 8 12.18 4.02 -24.57
N SER A 9 13.48 3.71 -24.71
CA SER A 9 14.23 2.92 -23.72
C SER A 9 14.33 3.63 -22.38
N TRP A 10 14.53 4.95 -22.37
CA TRP A 10 14.58 5.73 -21.13
C TRP A 10 13.22 5.75 -20.43
N LEU A 11 12.12 5.97 -21.16
CA LEU A 11 10.76 5.94 -20.60
C LEU A 11 10.44 4.57 -20.00
N LEU A 12 10.86 3.50 -20.67
CA LEU A 12 10.66 2.13 -20.18
C LEU A 12 11.49 1.86 -18.91
N ALA A 13 12.72 2.36 -18.83
CA ALA A 13 13.54 2.28 -17.62
C ALA A 13 12.93 3.06 -16.45
N VAL A 14 12.47 4.29 -16.70
CA VAL A 14 11.78 5.12 -15.69
C VAL A 14 10.51 4.42 -15.20
N PHE A 15 9.74 3.81 -16.11
CA PHE A 15 8.54 3.05 -15.76
C PHE A 15 8.84 1.86 -14.85
N ILE A 16 9.84 1.04 -15.22
CA ILE A 16 10.27 -0.10 -14.38
C ILE A 16 10.71 0.39 -13.01
N HIS A 17 11.47 1.49 -12.96
CA HIS A 17 11.98 2.04 -11.71
C HIS A 17 10.87 2.54 -10.79
N ILE A 18 9.93 3.34 -11.31
CA ILE A 18 8.77 3.83 -10.54
C ILE A 18 7.92 2.67 -10.03
N ASN A 19 7.66 1.66 -10.87
CA ASN A 19 6.90 0.48 -10.46
C ASN A 19 7.60 -0.29 -9.34
N THR A 20 8.92 -0.44 -9.45
CA THR A 20 9.72 -1.13 -8.44
C THR A 20 9.66 -0.38 -7.10
N LEU A 21 9.86 0.94 -7.12
CA LEU A 21 9.76 1.77 -5.91
C LEU A 21 8.38 1.68 -5.26
N LYS A 22 7.31 1.79 -6.05
CA LYS A 22 5.93 1.71 -5.54
C LYS A 22 5.63 0.33 -4.95
N ARG A 23 6.07 -0.75 -5.61
CA ARG A 23 5.88 -2.12 -5.11
C ARG A 23 6.64 -2.37 -3.81
N THR A 24 7.87 -1.87 -3.71
CA THR A 24 8.66 -1.93 -2.48
C THR A 24 8.00 -1.15 -1.35
N ALA A 25 7.50 0.07 -1.62
CA ALA A 25 6.78 0.86 -0.63
C ALA A 25 5.52 0.11 -0.14
N LEU A 26 4.73 -0.46 -1.04
CA LEU A 26 3.55 -1.25 -0.69
C LEU A 26 3.89 -2.48 0.15
N TYR A 27 4.96 -3.19 -0.21
CA TYR A 27 5.43 -4.33 0.57
C TYR A 27 5.86 -3.90 1.98
N ASN A 28 6.65 -2.84 2.09
CA ASN A 28 7.12 -2.32 3.38
C ASN A 28 5.95 -1.87 4.27
N THR A 29 4.97 -1.17 3.71
CA THR A 29 3.78 -0.72 4.47
C THR A 29 2.92 -1.91 4.90
N LYS A 30 2.76 -2.91 4.03
CA LYS A 30 2.04 -4.17 4.36
C LYS A 30 2.71 -4.90 5.54
N GLU A 31 4.01 -5.14 5.47
CA GLU A 31 4.75 -5.76 6.58
C GLU A 31 4.65 -4.93 7.86
N ALA A 32 4.70 -3.60 7.74
CA ALA A 32 4.58 -2.69 8.88
C ALA A 32 3.16 -2.66 9.50
N ILE A 33 2.11 -3.06 8.78
CA ILE A 33 0.76 -3.28 9.33
C ILE A 33 0.74 -4.61 10.09
N ILE A 34 1.27 -5.66 9.47
CA ILE A 34 1.34 -7.01 10.06
C ILE A 34 2.13 -6.99 11.38
N ASP A 35 3.26 -6.30 11.42
CA ASP A 35 4.06 -6.12 12.63
C ASP A 35 3.27 -5.42 13.75
N GLU A 36 2.45 -4.44 13.41
CA GLU A 36 1.63 -3.72 14.39
C GLU A 36 0.48 -4.61 14.89
N ILE A 37 -0.11 -5.45 14.03
CA ILE A 37 -1.10 -6.46 14.44
C ILE A 37 -0.46 -7.48 15.38
N TYR A 38 0.72 -8.03 15.05
CA TYR A 38 1.43 -8.95 15.94
C TYR A 38 1.88 -8.30 17.25
N SER A 39 2.09 -6.98 17.26
CA SER A 39 2.41 -6.26 18.48
C SER A 39 1.25 -6.25 19.49
N LEU A 40 0.00 -6.35 19.04
CA LEU A 40 -1.17 -6.50 19.92
C LEU A 40 -1.09 -7.81 20.73
N ILE A 41 -0.67 -8.90 20.08
CA ILE A 41 -0.48 -10.20 20.73
C ILE A 41 0.63 -10.13 21.78
N LYS A 42 1.71 -9.38 21.51
CA LYS A 42 2.85 -9.22 22.45
C LYS A 42 2.51 -8.38 23.68
N GLU A 43 1.60 -7.42 23.55
CA GLU A 43 1.17 -6.56 24.64
C GLU A 43 0.04 -7.14 25.48
N TYR A 44 -0.65 -8.17 24.97
CA TYR A 44 -1.54 -8.99 25.78
C TYR A 44 -0.70 -9.87 26.74
N LYS A 45 -0.17 -9.27 27.80
CA LYS A 45 0.47 -9.94 28.94
C LYS A 45 -0.43 -9.80 30.16
N GLU A 46 -0.69 -10.92 30.83
CA GLU A 46 -1.70 -11.07 31.89
C GLU A 46 -1.59 -10.06 33.05
N ASP A 47 -0.43 -9.47 33.30
CA ASP A 47 -0.10 -8.72 34.52
C ASP A 47 -0.31 -7.19 34.48
N VAL A 48 -1.07 -6.67 33.49
CA VAL A 48 -1.29 -5.22 33.30
C VAL A 48 -2.72 -4.84 33.67
N GLU A 49 -2.91 -3.75 34.43
CA GLU A 49 -4.23 -3.16 34.74
C GLU A 49 -5.09 -3.01 33.47
N THR A 50 -6.35 -3.41 33.57
CA THR A 50 -7.32 -3.43 32.45
C THR A 50 -7.46 -2.08 31.76
N LEU A 51 -7.52 -0.98 32.51
CA LEU A 51 -7.56 0.40 31.98
C LEU A 51 -6.31 0.79 31.19
N ILE A 52 -5.13 0.39 31.68
CA ILE A 52 -3.86 0.64 30.97
C ILE A 52 -3.80 -0.20 29.69
N ARG A 53 -4.35 -1.42 29.73
CA ARG A 53 -4.47 -2.28 28.56
C ARG A 53 -5.42 -1.69 27.52
N GLU A 54 -6.63 -1.29 27.88
CA GLU A 54 -7.60 -0.66 26.96
C GLU A 54 -7.05 0.58 26.24
N THR A 55 -6.38 1.46 27.00
CA THR A 55 -5.78 2.68 26.42
C THR A 55 -4.63 2.36 25.46
N THR A 56 -3.79 1.37 25.80
CA THR A 56 -2.67 0.94 24.94
C THR A 56 -3.18 0.28 23.66
N PHE A 57 -4.19 -0.60 23.77
CA PHE A 57 -4.84 -1.24 22.63
C PHE A 57 -5.51 -0.22 21.71
N SER A 58 -6.24 0.75 22.28
CA SER A 58 -6.87 1.84 21.50
C SER A 58 -5.85 2.65 20.70
N HIS A 59 -4.69 2.96 21.28
CA HIS A 59 -3.63 3.67 20.56
C HIS A 59 -3.03 2.83 19.42
N LYS A 60 -2.81 1.53 19.65
CA LYS A 60 -2.35 0.61 18.59
C LYS A 60 -3.36 0.42 17.48
N PHE A 61 -4.64 0.34 17.82
CA PHE A 61 -5.74 0.31 16.86
C PHE A 61 -5.73 1.55 15.97
N ALA A 62 -5.64 2.75 16.54
CA ALA A 62 -5.52 3.98 15.75
C ALA A 62 -4.28 3.96 14.82
N ARG A 63 -3.18 3.37 15.29
CA ARG A 63 -1.95 3.22 14.49
C ARG A 63 -2.11 2.23 13.32
N ILE A 64 -2.80 1.11 13.53
CA ILE A 64 -3.13 0.14 12.48
C ILE A 64 -4.05 0.80 11.44
N GLU A 65 -5.08 1.51 11.89
CA GLU A 65 -5.99 2.24 11.01
C GLU A 65 -5.26 3.27 10.14
N ASN A 66 -4.35 4.06 10.74
CA ASN A 66 -3.56 5.04 9.99
C ASN A 66 -2.63 4.37 8.97
N LYS A 67 -1.99 3.25 9.29
CA LYS A 67 -1.16 2.50 8.33
C LYS A 67 -1.98 1.90 7.20
N ILE A 68 -3.22 1.45 7.45
CA ILE A 68 -4.14 1.01 6.40
C ILE A 68 -4.52 2.18 5.48
N LYS A 69 -4.77 3.37 6.05
CA LYS A 69 -5.01 4.60 5.26
C LYS A 69 -3.80 4.97 4.40
N GLU A 70 -2.58 4.88 4.94
CA GLU A 70 -1.33 5.06 4.19
C GLU A 70 -1.17 4.02 3.08
N PHE A 71 -1.49 2.76 3.35
CA PHE A 71 -1.45 1.70 2.35
C PHE A 71 -2.42 1.96 1.18
N ASN A 72 -3.63 2.43 1.48
CA ASN A 72 -4.61 2.80 0.46
C ASN A 72 -4.23 4.08 -0.30
N SER A 73 -3.61 5.06 0.37
CA SER A 73 -3.16 6.30 -0.29
C SER A 73 -2.04 6.05 -1.29
N LEU A 74 -1.18 5.07 -1.05
CA LEU A 74 -0.13 4.66 -2.00
C LEU A 74 -0.69 4.13 -3.32
N VAL A 75 -1.95 3.70 -3.38
CA VAL A 75 -2.55 3.09 -4.58
C VAL A 75 -3.69 3.92 -5.18
N ASP A 76 -3.97 5.10 -4.61
CA ASP A 76 -5.08 5.99 -4.98
C ASP A 76 -6.44 5.25 -5.06
N THR A 77 -6.54 4.08 -4.43
CA THR A 77 -7.66 3.15 -4.49
C THR A 77 -7.71 2.37 -3.18
N GLU A 78 -8.92 2.12 -2.66
CA GLU A 78 -9.10 1.31 -1.44
C GLU A 78 -8.80 -0.17 -1.73
N ILE A 79 -7.60 -0.61 -1.32
CA ILE A 79 -7.19 -2.02 -1.42
C ILE A 79 -7.79 -2.80 -0.26
N VAL A 80 -7.57 -2.29 0.95
CA VAL A 80 -8.01 -2.89 2.21
C VAL A 80 -8.96 -1.92 2.89
N SER A 81 -10.20 -2.34 3.13
CA SER A 81 -11.15 -1.50 3.87
C SER A 81 -11.01 -1.74 5.36
N VAL A 82 -10.90 -0.67 6.14
CA VAL A 82 -10.94 -0.72 7.62
C VAL A 82 -12.27 -1.31 8.11
N LYS A 83 -13.32 -1.23 7.28
CA LYS A 83 -14.66 -1.77 7.58
C LYS A 83 -14.83 -3.26 7.23
N SER A 84 -13.80 -3.93 6.72
CA SER A 84 -13.92 -5.36 6.46
C SER A 84 -14.09 -6.11 7.78
N GLU A 85 -15.00 -7.09 7.82
CA GLU A 85 -15.28 -7.89 9.03
C GLU A 85 -14.03 -8.32 9.80
N PRO A 86 -13.01 -8.95 9.18
CA PRO A 86 -11.84 -9.45 9.93
C PRO A 86 -11.01 -8.33 10.56
N ILE A 87 -10.97 -7.14 9.96
CA ILE A 87 -10.25 -5.98 10.49
C ILE A 87 -11.08 -5.28 11.57
N SER A 88 -12.38 -5.12 11.34
CA SER A 88 -13.33 -4.57 12.32
C SER A 88 -13.41 -5.43 13.59
N ALA A 89 -13.28 -6.75 13.47
CA ALA A 89 -13.33 -7.69 14.58
C ALA A 89 -12.16 -7.54 15.57
N ILE A 90 -11.02 -7.02 15.10
CA ILE A 90 -9.90 -6.62 15.98
C ILE A 90 -10.27 -5.36 16.77
N PHE A 91 -10.92 -4.38 16.12
CA PHE A 91 -11.31 -3.11 16.73
C PHE A 91 -12.46 -3.25 17.73
N THR A 92 -13.29 -4.28 17.61
CA THR A 92 -14.36 -4.63 18.55
C THR A 92 -13.94 -5.72 19.54
N PHE A 93 -12.64 -5.99 19.67
CA PHE A 93 -12.14 -6.97 20.63
C PHE A 93 -12.36 -6.48 22.06
N ASP A 94 -13.02 -7.32 22.86
CA ASP A 94 -13.20 -7.07 24.29
C ASP A 94 -11.90 -7.45 25.02
N VAL A 95 -11.30 -6.50 25.73
CA VAL A 95 -10.02 -6.66 26.41
C VAL A 95 -10.08 -7.71 27.52
N GLU A 96 -11.28 -8.01 28.03
CA GLU A 96 -11.55 -9.07 29.01
C GLU A 96 -11.66 -10.47 28.39
N SER A 97 -11.77 -10.57 27.06
CA SER A 97 -11.87 -11.85 26.36
C SER A 97 -10.52 -12.56 26.22
N SER A 98 -10.56 -13.88 25.96
CA SER A 98 -9.38 -14.76 25.97
C SER A 98 -8.28 -14.33 24.98
N GLN A 99 -7.02 -14.47 25.39
CA GLN A 99 -5.84 -14.31 24.53
C GLN A 99 -5.92 -15.13 23.23
N THR A 100 -6.55 -16.32 23.30
CA THR A 100 -6.73 -17.20 22.13
C THR A 100 -7.66 -16.57 21.09
N ASP A 101 -8.69 -15.83 21.53
CA ASP A 101 -9.63 -15.15 20.64
C ASP A 101 -8.95 -13.94 19.95
N LEU A 102 -8.15 -13.16 20.69
CA LEU A 102 -7.31 -12.09 20.10
C LEU A 102 -6.36 -12.63 19.05
N THR A 103 -5.71 -13.76 19.34
CA THR A 103 -4.73 -14.38 18.47
C THR A 103 -5.36 -14.83 17.15
N ASN A 104 -6.53 -15.48 17.21
CA ASN A 104 -7.25 -15.90 16.01
C ASN A 104 -7.69 -14.71 15.15
N ARG A 105 -8.27 -13.67 15.76
CA ARG A 105 -8.70 -12.46 15.03
C ARG A 105 -7.53 -11.72 14.37
N CYS A 106 -6.38 -11.68 15.05
CA CYS A 106 -5.14 -11.14 14.48
C CYS A 106 -4.66 -11.95 13.27
N TYR A 107 -4.71 -13.28 13.34
CA TYR A 107 -4.36 -14.14 12.19
C TYR A 107 -5.33 -13.95 11.02
N ASP A 108 -6.64 -13.92 11.28
CA ASP A 108 -7.65 -13.73 10.24
C ASP A 108 -7.48 -12.38 9.53
N ALA A 109 -7.13 -11.33 10.27
CA ALA A 109 -6.87 -10.02 9.68
C ALA A 109 -5.58 -9.97 8.87
N VAL A 110 -4.51 -10.62 9.35
CA VAL A 110 -3.25 -10.75 8.60
C VAL A 110 -3.50 -11.51 7.29
N GLU A 111 -4.22 -12.63 7.34
CA GLU A 111 -4.58 -13.42 6.17
C GLU A 111 -5.44 -12.62 5.18
N HIS A 112 -6.38 -11.81 5.68
CA HIS A 112 -7.18 -10.93 4.85
C HIS A 112 -6.34 -9.84 4.15
N ILE A 113 -5.39 -9.24 4.86
CA ILE A 113 -4.46 -8.25 4.31
C ILE A 113 -3.57 -8.89 3.24
N ASP A 114 -3.04 -10.09 3.50
CA ASP A 114 -2.22 -10.86 2.57
C ASP A 114 -3.00 -11.21 1.29
N THR A 115 -4.24 -11.70 1.44
CA THR A 115 -5.09 -12.07 0.31
C THR A 115 -5.44 -10.85 -0.54
N CYS A 116 -5.86 -9.75 0.08
CA CYS A 116 -6.15 -8.50 -0.63
C CYS A 116 -4.92 -7.94 -1.34
N PHE A 117 -3.74 -8.01 -0.70
CA PHE A 117 -2.48 -7.59 -1.32
C PHE A 117 -2.16 -8.46 -2.54
N HIS A 118 -2.29 -9.78 -2.42
CA HIS A 118 -1.99 -10.69 -3.52
C HIS A 118 -2.93 -10.45 -4.72
N GLU A 119 -4.23 -10.39 -4.49
CA GLU A 119 -5.23 -10.20 -5.54
C GLU A 119 -5.12 -8.83 -6.22
N LYS A 120 -4.99 -7.76 -5.42
CA LYS A 120 -5.09 -6.39 -5.93
C LYS A 120 -3.76 -5.73 -6.25
N VAL A 121 -2.62 -6.24 -5.75
CA VAL A 121 -1.28 -5.65 -5.98
C VAL A 121 -0.35 -6.60 -6.74
N GLN A 122 -0.42 -7.92 -6.51
CA GLN A 122 0.45 -8.89 -7.21
C GLN A 122 -0.15 -9.47 -8.50
N SER A 123 -1.44 -9.26 -8.77
CA SER A 123 -2.06 -9.62 -10.06
C SER A 123 -1.33 -8.99 -11.26
N LYS A 124 -1.23 -9.75 -12.37
CA LYS A 124 -0.58 -9.29 -13.61
C LYS A 124 -1.15 -7.97 -14.14
N TYR A 125 -2.45 -7.75 -13.96
CA TYR A 125 -3.15 -6.54 -14.44
C TYR A 125 -3.20 -5.42 -13.39
N ALA A 126 -2.98 -5.74 -12.11
CA ALA A 126 -2.97 -4.76 -11.03
C ALA A 126 -1.89 -3.71 -11.25
N ILE A 127 -0.70 -4.10 -11.73
CA ILE A 127 0.42 -3.18 -11.99
C ILE A 127 0.01 -2.05 -12.95
N PHE A 128 -0.79 -2.38 -13.97
CA PHE A 128 -1.25 -1.38 -14.94
C PHE A 128 -2.32 -0.47 -14.35
N TYR A 129 -3.26 -1.04 -13.59
CA TYR A 129 -4.34 -0.27 -12.99
C TYR A 129 -3.84 0.70 -11.90
N ILE A 130 -2.92 0.23 -11.06
CA ILE A 130 -2.31 1.00 -9.96
C ILE A 130 -1.46 2.17 -10.48
N ASN A 131 -0.87 2.04 -11.67
CA ASN A 131 0.03 3.05 -12.23
C ASN A 131 -0.52 3.78 -13.44
N ARG A 132 -1.82 3.62 -13.74
CA ARG A 132 -2.45 4.18 -14.95
C ARG A 132 -2.24 5.69 -15.10
N TYR A 133 -2.36 6.45 -14.00
CA TYR A 133 -2.22 7.90 -14.03
C TYR A 133 -0.76 8.34 -14.17
N THR A 134 0.15 7.65 -13.49
CA THR A 134 1.59 7.88 -13.63
C THR A 134 2.06 7.57 -15.05
N LEU A 135 1.55 6.48 -15.64
CA LEU A 135 1.86 6.07 -17.01
C LEU A 135 1.33 7.10 -18.02
N ALA A 136 0.10 7.59 -17.84
CA ALA A 136 -0.46 8.67 -18.65
C ALA A 136 0.37 9.95 -18.54
N GLY A 137 0.82 10.34 -17.34
CA GLY A 137 1.68 11.50 -17.14
C GLY A 137 3.06 11.38 -17.80
N VAL A 138 3.67 10.20 -17.75
CA VAL A 138 4.95 9.91 -18.41
C VAL A 138 4.79 9.98 -19.94
N PHE A 139 3.71 9.43 -20.50
CA PHE A 139 3.43 9.53 -21.93
C PHE A 139 3.15 10.98 -22.37
N CYS A 140 2.31 11.71 -21.65
CA CYS A 140 2.00 13.11 -21.97
C CYS A 140 3.25 14.00 -21.90
N SER A 141 4.11 13.82 -20.90
CA SER A 141 5.35 14.59 -20.78
C SER A 141 6.32 14.27 -21.92
N ALA A 142 6.51 13.00 -22.27
CA ALA A 142 7.32 12.60 -23.42
C ALA A 142 6.80 13.19 -24.75
N LEU A 143 5.48 13.15 -24.96
CA LEU A 143 4.84 13.66 -26.17
C LEU A 143 4.95 15.19 -26.27
N SER A 144 4.84 15.89 -25.13
CA SER A 144 5.05 17.35 -25.07
C SER A 144 6.50 17.75 -25.35
N MET A 145 7.49 17.00 -24.84
CA MET A 145 8.90 17.22 -25.16
C MET A 145 9.18 16.97 -26.64
N TYR A 146 8.64 15.89 -27.21
CA TYR A 146 8.81 15.59 -28.63
C TYR A 146 8.23 16.71 -29.51
N ALA A 147 7.01 17.17 -29.21
CA ALA A 147 6.38 18.27 -29.93
C ALA A 147 7.19 19.57 -29.85
N LEU A 148 7.75 19.90 -28.68
CA LEU A 148 8.61 21.06 -28.50
C LEU A 148 9.88 20.98 -29.36
N ILE A 149 10.53 19.81 -29.41
CA ILE A 149 11.73 19.59 -30.23
C ILE A 149 11.41 19.80 -31.71
N GLU A 150 10.30 19.24 -32.21
CA GLU A 150 9.86 19.42 -33.59
C GLU A 150 9.56 20.89 -33.93
N ILE A 151 8.88 21.62 -33.04
CA ILE A 151 8.61 23.06 -33.23
C ILE A 151 9.93 23.84 -33.31
N VAL A 152 10.89 23.57 -32.43
CA VAL A 152 12.18 24.27 -32.43
C VAL A 152 12.98 23.96 -33.70
N LEU A 153 12.99 22.70 -34.14
CA LEU A 153 13.66 22.31 -35.39
C LEU A 153 13.01 22.99 -36.60
N TRP A 154 11.69 23.09 -36.63
CA TRP A 154 10.96 23.79 -37.69
C TRP A 154 11.26 25.30 -37.73
N VAL A 155 11.44 25.95 -36.58
CA VAL A 155 11.79 27.38 -36.51
C VAL A 155 13.23 27.66 -36.94
N ILE A 156 14.13 26.70 -36.76
CA ILE A 156 15.56 26.83 -37.10
C ILE A 156 15.83 26.54 -38.59
N GLN A 157 14.99 25.72 -39.25
CA GLN A 157 15.03 25.48 -40.70
C GLN A 157 14.43 26.62 -41.51
#